data_AF-A0A820G6V5-F1
#
_entry.id   AF-A0A820G6V5-F1
#
_cell.length_a   1.000
_cell.length_b   1.000
_cell.length_c   1.000
_cell.angle_alpha   90.00
_cell.angle_beta   90.00
_cell.angle_gamma   90.00
#
_symmetry.space_group_name_H-M   'P 1'
#
loop_
_entity.id
_entity.type
_entity.pdbx_description
1 polymer ?
#
loop_
_entity_poly.entity_id
_entity_poly.type
_entity_poly.pdbx_seq_one_letter_code
_entity_poly.pdbx_strand_id
1 'polypeptide(L)' 'MSDTAAIELLKRAVQLDGEQKYPDALTCYSEAIRMLLKVVKDIPMSEERKRTAYQQKITECMDRAEKLKESIEQKK' A
#
# COMPACT_ATOMS: atom_id res chain seq x y z
N MET A 1 6.06 -14.32 -6.37
CA MET A 1 4.63 -14.43 -6.78
C MET A 1 3.75 -13.53 -5.92
N SER A 2 3.91 -13.48 -4.59
CA SER A 2 3.08 -12.66 -3.70
C SER A 2 3.42 -11.15 -3.70
N ASP A 3 4.66 -10.80 -4.03
CA ASP A 3 5.17 -9.43 -4.06
C ASP A 3 4.83 -8.70 -5.37
N THR A 4 4.90 -9.38 -6.53
CA THR A 4 4.57 -8.78 -7.84
C THR A 4 3.14 -8.24 -7.86
N ALA A 5 2.16 -9.02 -7.40
CA ALA A 5 0.76 -8.60 -7.36
C ALA A 5 0.53 -7.40 -6.41
N ALA A 6 1.22 -7.38 -5.27
CA ALA A 6 1.16 -6.24 -4.35
C ALA A 6 1.75 -4.96 -4.96
N ILE A 7 2.83 -5.09 -5.73
CA ILE A 7 3.46 -3.97 -6.46
C ILE A 7 2.53 -3.45 -7.57
N GLU A 8 1.85 -4.34 -8.30
CA GLU A 8 0.88 -3.95 -9.33
C GLU A 8 -0.32 -3.22 -8.72
N LEU A 9 -0.84 -3.70 -7.59
CA LEU A 9 -1.90 -3.00 -6.85
C LEU A 9 -1.45 -1.62 -6.36
N LEU A 10 -0.22 -1.47 -5.86
CA LEU A 10 0.32 -0.15 -5.50
C LEU A 10 0.40 0.79 -6.69
N LYS A 11 0.89 0.32 -7.84
CA LYS A 11 0.93 1.13 -9.08
C LYS A 11 -0.47 1.58 -9.47
N ARG A 12 -1.45 0.68 -9.38
CA ARG A 12 -2.85 0.98 -9.67
C ARG A 12 -3.42 1.99 -8.66
N ALA A 13 -3.10 1.85 -7.37
CA ALA A 13 -3.51 2.78 -6.33
C ALA A 13 -3.00 4.20 -6.62
N VAL A 14 -1.71 4.35 -6.95
CA VAL A 14 -1.08 5.64 -7.30
C VAL A 14 -1.73 6.26 -8.55
N GLN A 15 -2.03 5.44 -9.56
CA GLN A 15 -2.72 5.91 -10.75
C GLN A 15 -4.12 6.47 -10.41
N LEU A 16 -4.93 5.70 -9.69
CA LEU A 16 -6.29 6.09 -9.30
C LEU A 16 -6.31 7.32 -8.39
N ASP A 17 -5.31 7.44 -7.51
CA ASP A 17 -5.09 8.59 -6.63
C ASP A 17 -4.86 9.87 -7.46
N GLY A 18 -3.98 9.80 -8.47
CA GLY A 18 -3.76 10.89 -9.43
C GLY A 18 -4.99 11.24 -10.27
N GLU A 19 -5.83 10.25 -10.57
CA GLU A 19 -7.14 10.42 -11.24
C GLU A 19 -8.25 10.91 -10.30
N GLN A 20 -7.94 11.17 -9.03
CA GLN A 20 -8.88 11.57 -7.97
C GLN A 20 -10.02 10.56 -7.71
N LYS A 21 -9.83 9.30 -8.12
CA LYS A 21 -10.74 8.18 -7.82
C LYS A 21 -10.44 7.65 -6.43
N TYR A 22 -10.62 8.51 -5.42
CA TYR A 22 -10.15 8.25 -4.07
C TYR A 22 -10.70 6.96 -3.43
N PRO A 23 -11.98 6.57 -3.59
CA PRO A 23 -12.48 5.30 -3.04
C PRO A 23 -11.79 4.07 -3.65
N ASP A 24 -11.58 4.08 -4.96
CA ASP A 24 -10.91 2.99 -5.67
C ASP A 24 -9.41 2.95 -5.33
N ALA A 25 -8.77 4.12 -5.25
CA ALA A 25 -7.38 4.26 -4.83
C ALA A 25 -7.18 3.72 -3.40
N LEU A 26 -8.06 4.10 -2.46
CA LEU A 26 -8.03 3.63 -1.08
C LEU A 26 -8.17 2.11 -0.99
N THR A 27 -9.06 1.52 -1.79
CA THR A 27 -9.22 0.06 -1.87
C THR A 27 -7.93 -0.61 -2.34
N CYS A 28 -7.32 -0.10 -3.42
CA CYS A 28 -6.06 -0.64 -3.95
C CYS A 28 -4.89 -0.50 -2.96
N TYR A 29 -4.74 0.65 -2.29
CA TYR A 29 -3.73 0.84 -1.25
C TYR A 29 -3.91 -0.17 -0.10
N SER A 30 -5.13 -0.32 0.40
CA SER A 30 -5.44 -1.21 1.52
C SER A 30 -5.13 -2.68 1.19
N GLU A 31 -5.50 -3.14 0.00
CA GLU A 31 -5.23 -4.50 -0.45
C GLU A 31 -3.73 -4.75 -0.63
N ALA A 32 -3.01 -3.80 -1.26
CA ALA A 32 -1.58 -3.92 -1.45
C ALA A 32 -0.83 -3.96 -0.11
N ILE A 33 -1.15 -3.06 0.83
CA ILE A 33 -0.58 -3.05 2.19
C ILE A 33 -0.78 -4.39 2.88
N ARG A 34 -1.99 -4.95 2.83
CA ARG A 34 -2.30 -6.27 3.42
C ARG A 34 -1.43 -7.38 2.83
N MET A 35 -1.16 -7.34 1.52
CA MET A 35 -0.28 -8.32 0.86
C MET A 35 1.18 -8.11 1.24
N LEU A 36 1.67 -6.87 1.27
CA LEU A 36 3.03 -6.54 1.65
C LEU A 36 3.35 -6.90 3.11
N LEU A 37 2.38 -6.77 4.02
CA LEU A 37 2.53 -7.24 5.40
C LEU A 37 2.75 -8.75 5.49
N LYS A 38 2.16 -9.55 4.59
CA LYS A 38 2.44 -10.99 4.49
C LYS A 38 3.85 -11.24 3.97
N VAL A 39 4.24 -10.53 2.90
CA VAL A 39 5.60 -10.59 2.36
C VAL A 39 6.63 -10.29 3.45
N VAL A 40 6.44 -9.23 4.24
CA VAL A 40 7.34 -8.86 5.35
C VAL A 40 7.46 -9.97 6.39
N LYS A 41 6.37 -10.65 6.73
CA LYS A 41 6.39 -11.78 7.68
C LYS A 41 7.19 -12.97 7.15
N ASP A 42 7.15 -13.19 5.84
CA ASP A 42 7.82 -14.32 5.19
C ASP A 42 9.30 -14.03 4.86
N ILE A 43 9.77 -12.78 4.96
CA ILE A 43 11.18 -12.42 4.77
C ILE A 43 12.01 -13.07 5.90
N PRO A 44 13.13 -13.77 5.60
CA PRO A 44 14.03 -14.32 6.61
C PRO A 44 14.67 -13.24 7.50
N MET A 45 15.10 -13.61 8.72
CA MET A 45 15.79 -12.67 9.62
C MET A 45 17.14 -12.17 9.07
N SER A 46 17.80 -12.96 8.22
CA SER A 46 19.05 -12.56 7.55
C SER A 46 18.86 -11.44 6.53
N GLU A 47 17.64 -11.24 6.03
CA GLU A 47 17.31 -10.29 4.95
C GLU A 47 16.78 -8.95 5.52
N GLU A 48 17.44 -8.42 6.55
CA GLU A 48 16.98 -7.23 7.28
C GLU A 48 16.81 -6.01 6.38
N ARG A 49 17.75 -5.74 5.46
CA ARG A 49 17.65 -4.61 4.52
C ARG A 49 16.38 -4.69 3.67
N LYS A 50 16.04 -5.89 3.19
CA LYS A 50 14.83 -6.13 2.42
C LYS A 50 13.59 -5.87 3.29
N ARG A 51 13.56 -6.42 4.51
CA ARG A 51 12.48 -6.20 5.48
C ARG A 51 12.25 -4.70 5.72
N THR A 52 13.30 -3.95 6.04
CA THR A 52 13.23 -2.52 6.30
C THR A 52 12.70 -1.74 5.09
N ALA A 53 13.14 -2.06 3.88
CA ALA A 53 12.66 -1.40 2.67
C ALA A 53 11.15 -1.61 2.46
N TYR A 54 10.65 -2.83 2.67
CA TYR A 54 9.20 -3.08 2.60
C TYR A 54 8.42 -2.38 3.71
N GLN A 55 8.95 -2.35 4.94
CA GLN A 55 8.32 -1.64 6.06
C GLN A 55 8.20 -0.14 5.80
N GLN A 56 9.27 0.49 5.31
CA GLN A 56 9.24 1.91 4.91
C GLN A 56 8.16 2.15 3.84
N LYS A 57 8.10 1.28 2.82
CA LYS A 57 7.11 1.42 1.77
C LYS A 57 5.67 1.26 2.26
N ILE A 58 5.45 0.32 3.18
CA ILE A 58 4.14 0.13 3.80
C ILE A 58 3.73 1.39 4.59
N THR A 59 4.63 1.96 5.38
CA THR A 59 4.36 3.18 6.15
C THR A 59 3.94 4.34 5.24
N GLU A 60 4.71 4.62 4.17
CA GLU A 60 4.36 5.66 3.19
C GLU A 60 2.96 5.46 2.59
N CYS A 61 2.62 4.21 2.26
CA CYS A 61 1.33 3.87 1.66
C CYS A 61 0.19 3.98 2.68
N MET A 62 0.43 3.63 3.94
CA MET A 62 -0.55 3.78 5.03
C MET A 62 -0.85 5.26 5.29
N ASP A 63 0.18 6.11 5.38
CA ASP A 63 0.00 7.55 5.58
C ASP A 63 -0.83 8.17 4.46
N ARG A 64 -0.63 7.74 3.21
CA ARG A 64 -1.44 8.21 2.08
C ARG A 64 -2.88 7.70 2.15
N ALA A 65 -3.07 6.41 2.47
CA ALA A 65 -4.39 5.81 2.59
C ALA A 65 -5.24 6.47 3.70
N GLU A 66 -4.63 6.82 4.82
CA GLU A 66 -5.30 7.53 5.92
C GLU A 66 -5.79 8.92 5.49
N LYS A 67 -4.94 9.72 4.83
CA LYS A 67 -5.32 11.01 4.26
C LYS A 67 -6.44 10.91 3.23
N LEU A 68 -6.42 9.86 2.41
CA LEU A 68 -7.50 9.61 1.44
C LEU A 68 -8.82 9.29 2.14
N LYS A 69 -8.78 8.47 3.20
CA LYS A 69 -9.97 8.13 3.99
C LYS A 69 -10.61 9.38 4.60
N GLU A 70 -9.81 10.26 5.21
CA GLU A 70 -10.29 11.56 5.73
C GLU A 70 -10.91 12.42 4.63
N SER A 71 -10.25 12.50 3.46
CA SER A 71 -10.73 13.29 2.32
C SER A 71 -12.06 12.76 1.76
N ILE A 72 -12.28 11.45 1.78
CA ILE A 72 -13.54 10.82 1.35
C ILE A 72 -14.64 11.10 2.38
N GLU A 73 -14.33 10.99 3.68
CA GLU A 73 -15.29 11.21 4.76
C GLU A 73 -15.74 12.67 4.86
N GLN A 74 -14.84 13.63 4.63
CA GLN A 74 -15.18 15.05 4.56
C GLN A 74 -16.06 15.42 3.35
N LYS A 75 -16.07 14.59 2.30
CA LYS A 75 -16.86 14.78 1.09
C LYS A 75 -18.16 13.96 1.07
N LYS A 76 -18.41 13.15 2.11
CA LYS A 76 -19.68 12.44 2.30
C LYS A 76 -20.74 13.39 2.86
#